data_AF-A0A3Q3B2P7-F1
#
_entry.id   AF-A0A3Q3B2P7-F1
#
_cell.length_a   1.000
_cell.length_b   1.000
_cell.length_c   1.000
_cell.angle_alpha   90.00
_cell.angle_beta   90.00
_cell.angle_gamma   90.00
#
_symmetry.space_group_name_H-M   'P 1'
#
loop_
_entity.id
_entity.type
_entity.pdbx_description
1 polymer ?
#
loop_
_entity_poly.entity_id
_entity_poly.type
_entity_poly.pdbx_seq_one_letter_code
_entity_poly.pdbx_strand_id
1 'polypeptide(L)'
;MKISEEPEKSTVPGRKAVYRLIDSEGHPFLDLLCLKAEPPPEAGQPLSCYPLGEENSPAAVTPAQVICLRQEVFSKGQVRILTPPRYSAL
;
A
#
# COMPACT_ATOMS: atom_id res chain seq x y z
N MET A 1 17.06 9.26 -4.98
CA MET A 1 15.74 9.73 -5.44
C MET A 1 15.92 10.22 -6.87
N LYS A 2 15.06 9.83 -7.82
CA LYS A 2 15.08 10.39 -9.18
C LYS A 2 14.00 11.46 -9.28
N ILE A 3 14.40 12.63 -9.76
CA ILE A 3 13.54 13.80 -9.98
C ILE A 3 13.46 14.03 -11.49
N SER A 4 12.31 14.48 -11.96
CA SER A 4 12.02 14.76 -13.37
C SER A 4 11.50 16.18 -13.53
N GLU A 5 11.67 16.78 -14.71
CA GLU A 5 11.03 18.07 -15.05
C GLU A 5 9.50 17.96 -15.02
N GLU A 6 8.96 16.81 -15.44
CA GLU A 6 7.54 16.45 -15.28
C GLU A 6 7.31 15.83 -13.89
N PRO A 7 6.66 16.52 -12.93
CA PRO A 7 6.60 16.08 -11.53
C PRO A 7 6.01 14.69 -11.34
N GLU A 8 4.97 14.30 -12.10
CA GLU A 8 4.37 12.96 -12.04
C GLU A 8 5.35 11.82 -12.43
N LYS A 9 6.44 12.14 -13.13
CA LYS A 9 7.50 11.20 -13.51
C LYS A 9 8.64 11.13 -12.49
N SER A 10 8.46 11.73 -11.31
CA SER A 10 9.38 11.60 -10.18
C SER A 10 9.06 10.36 -9.34
N THR A 11 10.09 9.75 -8.77
CA THR A 11 9.91 8.54 -7.94
C THR A 11 9.58 8.89 -6.50
N VAL A 12 8.68 8.13 -5.84
CA VAL A 12 8.41 8.27 -4.40
C VAL A 12 9.48 7.54 -3.57
N PRO A 13 10.40 8.24 -2.87
CA PRO A 13 11.60 7.66 -2.29
C PRO A 13 11.35 6.85 -1.01
N GLY A 14 12.23 5.89 -0.71
CA GLY A 14 12.20 5.08 0.52
C GLY A 14 11.55 3.71 0.33
N ARG A 15 11.94 2.74 1.19
CA ARG A 15 11.40 1.37 1.18
C ARG A 15 9.92 1.43 1.56
N LYS A 16 9.04 0.90 0.69
CA LYS A 16 7.59 0.94 0.92
C LYS A 16 7.02 -0.37 1.45
N ALA A 17 5.93 -0.26 2.19
CA ALA A 17 4.89 -1.27 2.32
C ALA A 17 3.65 -0.82 1.52
N VAL A 18 2.83 -1.77 1.09
CA VAL A 18 1.66 -1.51 0.24
C VAL A 18 0.48 -2.29 0.81
N TYR A 19 -0.62 -1.58 1.06
CA TYR A 19 -1.84 -2.16 1.61
C TYR A 19 -3.03 -1.82 0.73
N ARG A 20 -3.92 -2.77 0.51
CA ARG A 20 -5.22 -2.56 -0.12
C ARG A 20 -6.28 -2.42 0.95
N LEU A 21 -6.99 -1.30 0.92
CA LEU A 21 -8.10 -1.01 1.83
C LEU A 21 -9.41 -1.48 1.19
N ILE A 22 -10.19 -2.22 1.98
CA ILE A 22 -11.46 -2.80 1.59
C ILE A 22 -12.57 -2.14 2.40
N ASP A 23 -13.69 -1.82 1.77
CA ASP A 23 -14.87 -1.26 2.42
C ASP A 23 -15.72 -2.34 3.12
N SER A 24 -16.80 -1.92 3.77
CA SER A 24 -17.71 -2.83 4.48
C SER A 24 -18.47 -3.80 3.57
N GLU A 25 -18.55 -3.53 2.27
CA GLU A 25 -19.19 -4.39 1.28
C GLU A 25 -18.21 -5.41 0.68
N GLY A 26 -16.92 -5.29 1.00
CA GLY A 26 -15.87 -6.17 0.48
C GLY A 26 -15.19 -5.63 -0.79
N HIS A 27 -15.49 -4.41 -1.21
CA HIS A 27 -14.89 -3.82 -2.39
C HIS A 27 -13.58 -3.10 -2.07
N PRO A 28 -12.53 -3.27 -2.90
CA PRO A 28 -11.31 -2.50 -2.76
C PRO A 28 -11.54 -1.05 -3.22
N PHE A 29 -11.17 -0.08 -2.38
CA PHE A 29 -11.37 1.34 -2.69
C PHE A 29 -10.09 2.18 -2.72
N LEU A 30 -8.99 1.70 -2.10
CA LEU A 30 -7.72 2.43 -2.07
C LEU A 30 -6.52 1.47 -1.94
N ASP A 31 -5.44 1.72 -2.70
CA ASP A 31 -4.13 1.15 -2.42
C ASP A 31 -3.26 2.20 -1.71
N LEU A 32 -2.92 1.94 -0.45
CA LEU A 32 -2.12 2.81 0.41
C LEU A 32 -0.64 2.47 0.32
N LEU A 33 0.18 3.46 -0.05
CA LEU A 33 1.63 3.41 0.07
C LEU A 33 2.07 4.06 1.38
N CYS A 34 2.91 3.36 2.13
CA CYS A 34 3.53 3.83 3.37
C CYS A 34 4.99 3.39 3.43
N LEU A 35 5.79 3.99 4.31
CA LEU A 35 7.16 3.54 4.55
C LEU A 35 7.13 2.16 5.23
N LYS A 36 8.08 1.29 4.89
CA LYS A 36 8.20 -0.04 5.51
C LYS A 36 8.40 0.02 7.04
N ALA A 37 8.90 1.14 7.55
CA ALA A 37 9.13 1.35 8.98
C ALA A 37 7.87 1.82 9.74
N GLU A 38 6.83 2.26 9.02
CA GLU A 38 5.56 2.66 9.64
C GLU A 38 4.74 1.43 10.03
N PRO A 39 3.92 1.52 11.08
CA PRO A 39 3.00 0.44 11.43
C PRO A 39 1.99 0.20 10.29
N PRO A 40 1.53 -1.05 10.09
CA PRO A 40 0.44 -1.32 9.17
C PRO A 40 -0.83 -0.58 9.61
N PRO A 41 -1.68 -0.13 8.67
CA PRO A 41 -3.00 0.39 9.03
C PRO A 41 -3.88 -0.75 9.57
N GLU A 42 -4.81 -0.39 10.44
CA GLU A 42 -5.71 -1.34 11.09
C GLU A 42 -7.15 -1.18 10.58
N ALA A 43 -7.85 -2.30 10.47
CA ALA A 43 -9.28 -2.31 10.18
C ALA A 43 -10.07 -1.57 11.27
N GLY A 44 -11.03 -0.75 10.86
CA GLY A 44 -11.88 0.06 11.74
C GLY A 44 -11.19 1.29 12.33
N GLN A 45 -9.90 1.51 12.09
CA GLN A 45 -9.18 2.69 12.54
C GLN A 45 -9.11 3.77 11.44
N PRO A 46 -9.50 5.03 11.73
CA PRO A 46 -9.36 6.10 10.76
C PRO A 46 -7.88 6.45 10.52
N LEU A 47 -7.55 6.78 9.28
CA LEU A 47 -6.22 7.25 8.89
C LEU A 47 -6.33 8.38 7.87
N SER A 48 -5.33 9.26 7.88
CA SER A 48 -5.17 10.29 6.86
C SER A 48 -4.23 9.79 5.76
N CYS A 49 -4.69 9.86 4.51
CA CYS A 49 -3.87 9.56 3.34
C CYS A 49 -3.73 10.79 2.45
N TYR A 50 -2.60 10.90 1.77
CA TYR A 50 -2.30 12.00 0.85
C TYR A 50 -2.33 11.46 -0.58
N PRO A 51 -3.25 11.94 -1.43
CA PRO A 51 -3.27 11.57 -2.83
C PRO A 51 -1.94 11.93 -3.52
N LEU A 52 -1.49 11.09 -4.44
CA LEU A 52 -0.34 11.42 -5.27
C LEU A 52 -0.81 12.30 -6.44
N GLY A 53 -0.27 13.51 -6.55
CA GLY A 53 -0.60 14.44 -7.63
C GLY A 53 -0.62 15.90 -7.17
N GLU A 54 -1.33 16.74 -7.93
CA GLU A 54 -1.44 18.18 -7.65
C GLU A 54 -2.32 18.46 -6.43
N GLU A 55 -3.38 17.67 -6.22
CA GLU A 55 -4.24 17.73 -5.04
C GLU A 55 -3.59 17.01 -3.85
N ASN A 56 -3.00 17.78 -2.94
CA ASN A 56 -2.33 17.27 -1.72
C ASN A 56 -3.16 17.48 -0.45
N SER A 57 -4.47 17.69 -0.58
CA SER A 57 -5.34 17.74 0.59
C SER A 57 -5.45 16.33 1.22
N PRO A 58 -5.28 16.20 2.55
CA PRO A 58 -5.39 14.91 3.21
C PRO A 58 -6.83 14.40 3.15
N ALA A 59 -7.00 13.14 2.75
CA ALA A 59 -8.26 12.43 2.82
C ALA A 59 -8.31 11.55 4.08
N ALA A 60 -9.39 11.63 4.85
CA ALA A 60 -9.63 10.75 5.98
C ALA A 60 -10.40 9.51 5.50
N VAL A 61 -9.87 8.32 5.79
CA VAL A 61 -10.49 7.04 5.42
C VAL A 61 -10.50 6.08 6.59
N THR A 62 -11.50 5.22 6.66
CA THR A 62 -11.60 4.14 7.65
C THR A 62 -11.83 2.82 6.90
N PRO A 63 -10.83 1.94 6.77
CA PRO A 63 -10.99 0.67 6.09
C PRO A 63 -11.79 -0.32 6.94
N ALA A 64 -12.66 -1.12 6.33
CA ALA A 64 -13.26 -2.27 7.00
C ALA A 64 -12.29 -3.46 7.04
N GLN A 65 -11.42 -3.60 6.02
CA GLN A 65 -10.34 -4.58 6.02
C GLN A 65 -9.08 -4.00 5.36
N VAL A 66 -7.94 -4.58 5.74
CA VAL A 66 -6.61 -4.19 5.22
C VAL A 66 -5.90 -5.44 4.71
N ILE A 67 -5.48 -5.43 3.45
CA ILE A 67 -4.74 -6.53 2.82
C ILE A 67 -3.32 -6.07 2.51
N CYS A 68 -2.30 -6.75 3.06
CA CYS A 68 -0.92 -6.51 2.67
C CYS A 68 -0.65 -7.08 1.27
N LEU A 69 -0.33 -6.21 0.31
CA LEU A 69 -0.11 -6.62 -1.09
C LEU A 69 1.31 -7.13 -1.34
N ARG A 70 2.30 -6.67 -0.57
CA ARG A 70 3.70 -7.03 -0.79
C ARG A 70 4.12 -8.21 0.08
N GLN A 71 4.50 -9.32 -0.55
CA GLN A 71 5.00 -10.52 0.13
C GLN A 71 6.50 -10.72 -0.10
N GLU A 72 7.21 -11.19 0.91
CA GLU A 72 8.63 -11.58 0.78
C GLU A 72 8.72 -13.01 0.24
N VAL A 73 8.94 -13.14 -1.07
CA VAL A 73 9.03 -14.46 -1.74
C VAL A 73 10.47 -15.00 -1.79
N PHE A 74 11.46 -14.11 -1.70
CA PHE A 74 12.88 -14.44 -1.76
C PHE A 74 13.67 -13.52 -0.83
N SER A 75 14.58 -14.09 -0.03
CA SER A 75 15.32 -13.34 0.98
C SER A 75 16.60 -14.07 1.34
N LYS A 76 17.72 -13.33 1.35
CA LYS A 76 19.05 -13.85 1.70
C LYS A 76 19.44 -15.10 0.89
N GLY A 77 19.25 -15.03 -0.43
CA GLY A 77 19.65 -16.12 -1.34
C GLY A 77 18.71 -17.34 -1.34
N GLN A 78 17.58 -17.28 -0.63
CA GLN A 78 16.66 -18.42 -0.48
C GLN A 78 15.22 -18.02 -0.82
N VAL A 79 14.49 -18.92 -1.47
CA VAL A 79 13.04 -18.83 -1.65
C VAL A 79 12.37 -18.98 -0.28
N ARG A 80 11.43 -18.10 0.03
CA ARG A 80 10.66 -18.09 1.29
C ARG A 80 9.25 -18.67 1.14
N ILE A 81 8.70 -18.64 -0.08
CA ILE A 81 7.36 -19.14 -0.38
C ILE A 81 7.48 -20.13 -1.54
N LEU A 82 7.18 -21.42 -1.30
CA LEU A 82 7.29 -22.49 -2.29
C LEU A 82 6.07 -22.58 -3.23
N THR A 83 4.95 -21.99 -2.83
CA THR A 83 3.67 -22.00 -3.55
C THR A 83 3.14 -20.58 -3.65
N PRO A 84 2.83 -20.07 -4.86
CA PRO A 84 2.32 -18.72 -5.00
C PRO A 84 1.09 -18.51 -4.09
N PRO A 85 0.97 -17.32 -3.45
CA PRO A 85 -0.17 -17.03 -2.61
C PRO A 85 -1.45 -17.22 -3.43
N ARG A 86 -2.42 -17.93 -2.86
CA ARG A 86 -3.76 -18.00 -3.45
C ARG A 86 -4.37 -16.61 -3.32
N TYR A 87 -4.41 -15.87 -4.42
CA TYR A 87 -5.25 -14.68 -4.49
C TYR A 87 -6.70 -15.19 -4.48
N SER A 88 -7.41 -15.03 -3.36
CA SER A 88 -8.86 -15.15 -3.38
C SER A 88 -9.35 -14.08 -4.35
N ALA A 89 -9.93 -14.51 -5.48
CA ALA A 89 -10.74 -13.62 -6.28
C ALA A 89 -11.81 -13.05 -5.34
N LEU A 90 -11.74 -11.74 -5.10
CA LEU A 90 -12.85 -10.99 -4.52
C LEU A 90 -13.99 -11.02 -5.55
#